data_AF-A0A1Y2R846-F1
#
_entry.id   AF-A0A1Y2R846-F1
#
_cell.length_a   1.000
_cell.length_b   1.000
_cell.length_c   1.000
_cell.angle_alpha   90.00
_cell.angle_beta   90.00
_cell.angle_gamma   90.00
#
_symmetry.space_group_name_H-M   'P 1'
#
loop_
_entity.id
_entity.type
_entity.pdbx_description
1 polymer ?
#
loop_
_entity_poly.entity_id
_entity_poly.type
_entity_poly.pdbx_seq_one_letter_code
_entity_poly.pdbx_strand_id
1 'polypeptide(L)'
;MLLTTDYNGFKIAQNISELRMSTIDKYDLLTHEELFDAIENDLTNSNFKASANLLMSALTDWPTSNLREPKELILELHSKIKGNLNFDNLEGYLKNLNPEKDAWEMEALTALLQMFDFERNSSVDKTIELEILVARLTQHYKQKDVRN
;
A
#
# COMPACT_ATOMS: atom_id res chain seq x y z
N MET A 1 -15.72 41.75 5.70
CA MET A 1 -16.16 40.40 6.13
C MET A 1 -15.03 39.45 5.73
N LEU A 2 -14.17 39.08 6.67
CA LEU A 2 -13.00 38.24 6.43
C LEU A 2 -13.42 36.77 6.48
N LEU A 3 -13.02 36.00 5.46
CA LEU A 3 -13.30 34.58 5.29
C LEU A 3 -12.60 33.78 6.40
N THR A 4 -13.35 33.28 7.38
CA THR A 4 -12.87 32.32 8.40
C THR A 4 -13.11 30.89 7.92
N THR A 5 -12.38 30.48 6.89
CA THR A 5 -12.23 29.09 6.45
C THR A 5 -10.74 29.01 6.15
N ASP A 6 -9.89 28.38 6.99
CA ASP A 6 -9.64 26.94 6.87
C ASP A 6 -8.76 26.37 8.03
N TYR A 7 -8.64 27.08 9.16
CA TYR A 7 -7.63 26.72 10.18
C TYR A 7 -7.91 25.38 10.87
N ASN A 8 -9.19 25.01 11.06
CA ASN A 8 -9.57 23.74 11.67
C ASN A 8 -9.41 22.55 10.71
N GLY A 9 -9.61 22.74 9.40
CA GLY A 9 -9.46 21.68 8.40
C GLY A 9 -7.99 21.25 8.27
N PHE A 10 -7.08 22.22 8.24
CA PHE A 10 -5.65 21.98 8.14
C PHE A 10 -5.09 21.20 9.34
N LYS A 11 -5.46 21.58 10.57
CA LYS A 11 -4.99 20.91 11.79
C LYS A 11 -5.51 19.47 11.91
N ILE A 12 -6.73 19.20 11.46
CA ILE A 12 -7.28 17.84 11.42
C ILE A 12 -6.54 16.97 10.41
N ALA A 13 -6.25 17.50 9.22
CA ALA A 13 -5.48 16.79 8.19
C ALA A 13 -4.07 16.42 8.66
N GLN A 14 -3.38 17.35 9.34
CA GLN A 14 -2.07 17.09 9.93
C GLN A 14 -2.11 15.96 10.97
N ASN A 15 -3.05 16.01 11.92
CA ASN A 15 -3.19 14.96 12.94
C ASN A 15 -3.48 13.58 12.34
N ILE A 16 -4.28 13.51 11.26
CA ILE A 16 -4.57 12.24 10.56
C ILE A 16 -3.32 11.71 9.85
N SER A 17 -2.55 12.58 9.18
CA SER A 17 -1.29 12.16 8.56
C SER A 17 -0.27 11.67 9.58
N GLU A 18 -0.16 12.32 10.74
CA GLU A 18 0.72 11.89 11.84
C GLU A 18 0.28 10.54 12.42
N LEU A 19 -1.01 10.32 12.62
CA LEU A 19 -1.55 9.04 13.09
C LEU A 19 -1.28 7.91 12.09
N ARG A 20 -1.47 8.14 10.78
CA ARG A 20 -1.16 7.17 9.72
C ARG A 20 0.32 6.87 9.66
N MET A 21 1.17 7.88 9.74
CA MET A 21 2.63 7.72 9.75
C MET A 21 3.07 6.90 10.97
N SER A 22 2.52 7.18 12.16
CA SER A 22 2.80 6.39 13.38
C SER A 22 2.31 4.93 13.28
N THR A 23 1.26 4.69 12.50
CA THR A 23 0.73 3.34 12.25
C THR A 23 1.64 2.57 11.30
N ILE A 24 2.12 3.20 10.22
CA ILE A 24 3.05 2.59 9.27
C ILE A 24 4.42 2.34 9.93
N ASP A 25 4.92 3.31 10.70
CA ASP A 25 6.20 3.21 11.43
C ASP A 25 6.18 2.08 12.47
N LYS A 26 5.01 1.76 13.03
CA LYS A 26 4.84 0.64 13.96
C LYS A 26 5.12 -0.72 13.31
N TYR A 27 4.87 -0.86 12.01
CA TYR A 27 4.96 -2.16 11.34
C TYR A 27 6.36 -2.51 10.85
N ASP A 28 7.32 -1.58 10.90
CA ASP A 28 8.70 -1.79 10.45
C ASP A 28 8.72 -2.52 9.10
N LEU A 29 8.05 -1.93 8.11
CA LEU A 29 7.82 -2.57 6.81
C LEU A 29 9.15 -2.94 6.14
N LEU A 30 9.15 -4.03 5.37
CA LEU A 30 10.30 -4.37 4.53
C LEU A 30 10.67 -3.18 3.64
N THR A 31 11.97 -2.96 3.51
CA THR A 31 12.52 -2.11 2.45
C THR A 31 12.36 -2.79 1.09
N HIS A 32 12.57 -2.04 0.02
CA HIS A 32 12.60 -2.57 -1.34
C HIS A 32 13.60 -3.74 -1.48
N GLU A 33 14.81 -3.58 -0.95
CA GLU A 33 15.87 -4.59 -1.02
C GLU A 33 15.47 -5.86 -0.26
N GLU A 34 14.99 -5.73 0.98
CA GLU A 34 14.53 -6.87 1.77
C GLU A 34 13.33 -7.57 1.11
N LEU A 35 12.42 -6.82 0.48
CA LEU A 35 11.29 -7.39 -0.26
C LEU A 35 11.77 -8.17 -1.49
N PHE A 36 12.72 -7.63 -2.25
CA PHE A 36 13.31 -8.29 -3.41
C PHE A 36 13.99 -9.60 -2.99
N ASP A 37 14.87 -9.55 -2.00
CA ASP A 37 15.57 -10.72 -1.49
C ASP A 37 14.62 -11.77 -0.93
N ALA A 38 13.57 -11.34 -0.23
CA ALA A 38 12.54 -12.23 0.29
C ALA A 38 11.80 -12.99 -0.82
N ILE A 39 11.49 -12.33 -1.94
CA ILE A 39 10.82 -12.94 -3.10
C ILE A 39 11.74 -13.97 -3.78
N GLU A 40 12.99 -13.59 -4.02
CA GLU A 40 13.98 -14.44 -4.72
C GLU A 40 14.29 -15.70 -3.91
N ASN A 41 14.37 -15.58 -2.59
CA ASN A 41 14.67 -16.70 -1.69
C ASN A 41 13.42 -17.56 -1.34
N ASP A 42 12.20 -17.08 -1.61
CA ASP A 42 10.99 -17.86 -1.38
C ASP A 42 10.73 -18.84 -2.52
N LEU A 43 11.11 -20.11 -2.36
CA LEU A 43 10.91 -21.15 -3.39
C LEU A 43 9.47 -21.71 -3.42
N THR A 44 8.54 -21.16 -2.63
CA THR A 44 7.15 -21.63 -2.56
C THR A 44 6.25 -20.95 -3.58
N ASN A 45 5.13 -21.61 -3.94
CA ASN A 45 4.03 -21.01 -4.69
C ASN A 45 2.92 -20.54 -3.75
N SER A 46 3.27 -19.74 -2.74
CA SER A 46 2.34 -19.28 -1.70
C SER A 46 1.64 -17.98 -2.07
N ASN A 47 0.47 -17.72 -1.45
CA ASN A 47 -0.23 -16.43 -1.58
C ASN A 47 0.62 -15.25 -1.07
N PHE A 48 1.54 -15.49 -0.12
CA PHE A 48 2.48 -14.47 0.34
C PHE A 48 3.47 -14.10 -0.77
N LYS A 49 4.06 -15.08 -1.46
CA LYS A 49 4.94 -14.81 -2.61
C LYS A 49 4.21 -14.10 -3.74
N ALA A 50 2.98 -14.53 -4.05
CA ALA A 50 2.17 -13.86 -5.06
C ALA A 50 1.90 -12.39 -4.69
N SER A 51 1.49 -12.13 -3.43
CA SER A 51 1.25 -10.78 -2.93
C SER A 51 2.51 -9.91 -2.92
N ALA A 52 3.68 -10.51 -2.63
CA ALA A 52 4.97 -9.82 -2.64
C ALA A 52 5.36 -9.37 -4.05
N ASN A 53 5.18 -10.24 -5.04
CA ASN A 53 5.40 -9.89 -6.45
C ASN A 53 4.47 -8.77 -6.92
N LEU A 54 3.19 -8.79 -6.50
CA LEU A 54 2.25 -7.72 -6.81
C LEU A 54 2.66 -6.38 -6.20
N LEU A 55 3.09 -6.39 -4.93
CA LEU A 55 3.61 -5.19 -4.28
C LEU A 55 4.86 -4.65 -5.00
N MET A 56 5.77 -5.53 -5.42
CA MET A 56 6.96 -5.15 -6.18
C MET A 56 6.61 -4.57 -7.56
N SER A 57 5.62 -5.16 -8.26
CA SER A 57 5.10 -4.60 -9.52
C SER A 57 4.53 -3.21 -9.29
N ALA A 58 3.69 -3.05 -8.26
CA ALA A 58 3.08 -1.76 -7.94
C ALA A 58 4.12 -0.66 -7.63
N LEU A 59 5.22 -1.01 -6.95
CA LEU A 59 6.34 -0.09 -6.73
C LEU A 59 7.04 0.29 -8.03
N THR A 60 7.23 -0.67 -8.93
CA THR A 60 7.91 -0.48 -10.22
C THR A 60 7.08 0.38 -11.17
N ASP A 61 5.76 0.14 -11.20
CA ASP A 61 4.83 0.76 -12.12
C ASP A 61 4.35 2.13 -11.62
N TRP A 62 4.62 2.53 -10.37
CA TRP A 62 4.16 3.83 -9.88
C TRP A 62 4.90 4.99 -10.56
N PRO A 63 4.21 6.02 -11.10
CA PRO A 63 4.82 7.03 -11.98
C PRO A 63 5.72 8.08 -11.27
N THR A 64 6.08 7.86 -10.01
CA THR A 64 6.91 8.80 -9.23
C THR A 64 8.34 8.27 -9.12
N SER A 65 9.30 8.97 -9.74
CA SER A 65 10.68 8.49 -9.91
C SER A 65 11.45 8.17 -8.62
N ASN A 66 11.04 8.75 -7.49
CA ASN A 66 11.71 8.60 -6.20
C ASN A 66 10.92 7.72 -5.22
N LEU A 67 9.79 7.16 -5.65
CA LEU A 67 9.00 6.25 -4.83
C LEU A 67 9.54 4.84 -5.07
N ARG A 68 10.23 4.29 -4.08
CA ARG A 68 10.84 2.95 -4.18
C ARG A 68 10.49 2.05 -3.02
N GLU A 69 10.10 2.63 -1.88
CA GLU A 69 9.82 1.88 -0.67
C GLU A 69 8.33 1.56 -0.51
N PRO A 70 7.94 0.38 0.00
CA PRO A 70 6.54 0.07 0.35
C PRO A 70 5.87 1.15 1.21
N LYS A 71 6.61 1.70 2.18
CA LYS A 71 6.13 2.79 3.03
C LYS A 71 5.82 4.06 2.24
N GLU A 72 6.67 4.42 1.29
CA GLU A 72 6.47 5.60 0.45
C GLU A 72 5.23 5.45 -0.44
N LEU A 73 5.02 4.25 -1.00
CA LEU A 73 3.81 3.94 -1.78
C LEU A 73 2.53 4.17 -0.98
N ILE A 74 2.48 3.64 0.24
CA ILE A 74 1.32 3.77 1.13
C ILE A 74 1.07 5.25 1.48
N LEU A 75 2.14 6.01 1.78
CA LEU A 75 2.02 7.43 2.09
C LEU A 75 1.52 8.24 0.89
N GLU A 76 2.01 7.94 -0.31
CA GLU A 76 1.58 8.59 -1.55
C GLU A 76 0.11 8.27 -1.85
N LEU A 77 -0.31 7.02 -1.70
CA LEU A 77 -1.72 6.64 -1.86
C LEU A 77 -2.63 7.37 -0.86
N HIS A 78 -2.20 7.53 0.39
CA HIS A 78 -2.94 8.33 1.36
C HIS A 78 -3.02 9.82 1.01
N SER A 79 -2.04 10.36 0.26
CA SER A 79 -2.06 11.75 -0.20
C SER A 79 -3.12 11.97 -1.30
N LYS A 80 -3.35 10.93 -2.13
CA LYS A 80 -4.28 10.94 -3.27
C LYS A 80 -5.69 10.48 -2.92
N ILE A 81 -5.83 9.54 -1.99
CA ILE A 81 -7.09 8.86 -1.68
C ILE A 81 -7.62 9.32 -0.32
N LYS A 82 -8.82 9.90 -0.33
CA LYS A 82 -9.53 10.25 0.91
C LYS A 82 -10.09 8.99 1.56
N GLY A 83 -9.76 8.78 2.84
CA GLY A 83 -10.20 7.61 3.60
C GLY A 83 -9.12 6.54 3.71
N ASN A 84 -9.53 5.34 4.13
CA ASN A 84 -8.65 4.21 4.38
C ASN A 84 -8.29 3.51 3.07
N LEU A 85 -7.10 2.90 2.98
CA LEU A 85 -6.65 2.22 1.77
C LEU A 85 -7.20 0.80 1.70
N ASN A 86 -8.52 0.67 1.75
CA ASN A 86 -9.20 -0.59 1.50
C ASN A 86 -9.50 -0.75 0.00
N PHE A 87 -9.95 -1.96 -0.37
CA PHE A 87 -10.26 -2.29 -1.77
C PHE A 87 -11.24 -1.30 -2.41
N ASP A 88 -12.34 -0.97 -1.74
CA ASP A 88 -13.42 -0.16 -2.34
C ASP A 88 -12.94 1.26 -2.65
N ASN A 89 -12.12 1.84 -1.77
CA ASN A 89 -11.54 3.17 -1.99
C ASN A 89 -10.46 3.17 -3.07
N LEU A 90 -9.62 2.13 -3.12
CA LEU A 90 -8.61 1.96 -4.20
C LEU A 90 -9.28 1.73 -5.56
N GLU A 91 -10.30 0.89 -5.61
CA GLU A 91 -11.07 0.62 -6.84
C GLU A 91 -11.84 1.87 -7.29
N GLY A 92 -12.41 2.61 -6.33
CA GLY A 92 -13.05 3.90 -6.59
C GLY A 92 -12.07 4.92 -7.16
N TYR A 93 -10.84 4.98 -6.64
CA TYR A 93 -9.80 5.85 -7.17
C TYR A 93 -9.37 5.44 -8.59
N LEU A 94 -9.11 4.15 -8.82
CA LEU A 94 -8.77 3.60 -10.13
C LEU A 94 -9.80 3.96 -11.21
N LYS A 95 -11.10 3.86 -10.90
CA LYS A 95 -12.20 4.19 -11.82
C LYS A 95 -12.23 5.67 -12.26
N ASN A 96 -11.57 6.56 -11.53
CA ASN A 96 -11.51 7.99 -11.84
C ASN A 96 -10.25 8.40 -12.63
N LEU A 97 -9.32 7.47 -12.88
CA LEU A 97 -8.10 7.73 -13.64
C LEU A 97 -8.36 7.76 -15.15
N ASN A 98 -7.50 8.48 -15.87
CA ASN A 98 -7.54 8.56 -17.33
C ASN A 98 -6.47 7.63 -17.94
N PRO A 99 -6.85 6.59 -18.70
CA PRO A 99 -5.90 5.66 -19.31
C PRO A 99 -4.83 6.30 -20.20
N GLU A 100 -5.10 7.45 -20.83
CA GLU A 100 -4.13 8.14 -21.69
C GLU A 100 -3.02 8.86 -20.91
N LYS A 101 -3.24 9.12 -19.61
CA LYS A 101 -2.34 9.92 -18.77
C LYS A 101 -1.79 9.13 -17.59
N ASP A 102 -2.59 8.22 -17.06
CA ASP A 102 -2.40 7.58 -15.77
C ASP A 102 -2.17 6.07 -15.91
N ALA A 103 -1.82 5.58 -17.11
CA ALA A 103 -1.71 4.14 -17.42
C ALA A 103 -0.86 3.37 -16.39
N TRP A 104 0.31 3.90 -16.04
CA TRP A 104 1.21 3.32 -15.04
C TRP A 104 0.63 3.31 -13.63
N GLU A 105 -0.07 4.38 -13.24
CA GLU A 105 -0.79 4.43 -11.95
C GLU A 105 -1.94 3.41 -11.92
N MET A 106 -2.63 3.22 -13.04
CA MET A 106 -3.67 2.20 -13.18
C MET A 106 -3.11 0.77 -13.07
N GLU A 107 -1.95 0.50 -13.67
CA GLU A 107 -1.27 -0.80 -13.56
C GLU A 107 -0.87 -1.08 -12.11
N ALA A 108 -0.24 -0.12 -11.44
CA ALA A 108 0.13 -0.24 -10.05
C ALA A 108 -1.08 -0.47 -9.12
N LEU A 109 -2.15 0.30 -9.28
CA LEU A 109 -3.38 0.11 -8.49
C LEU A 109 -4.06 -1.23 -8.77
N THR A 110 -4.01 -1.71 -10.01
CA THR A 110 -4.55 -3.03 -10.37
C THR A 110 -3.78 -4.14 -9.65
N ALA A 111 -2.45 -4.05 -9.61
CA ALA A 111 -1.62 -4.99 -8.86
C ALA A 111 -1.94 -4.96 -7.35
N LEU A 112 -2.10 -3.77 -6.76
CA LEU A 112 -2.49 -3.63 -5.36
C LEU A 112 -3.88 -4.22 -5.08
N LEU A 113 -4.86 -4.01 -5.94
CA LEU A 113 -6.20 -4.58 -5.79
C LEU A 113 -6.19 -6.11 -5.82
N GLN A 114 -5.33 -6.72 -6.66
CA GLN A 114 -5.17 -8.17 -6.71
C GLN A 114 -4.60 -8.75 -5.40
N MET A 115 -3.82 -7.98 -4.62
CA MET A 115 -3.36 -8.42 -3.30
C MET A 115 -4.54 -8.71 -2.36
N PHE A 116 -5.62 -7.93 -2.45
CA PHE A 116 -6.82 -8.15 -1.65
C PHE A 116 -7.55 -9.44 -2.03
N ASP A 117 -7.47 -9.90 -3.29
CA ASP A 117 -8.15 -11.11 -3.71
C ASP A 117 -7.59 -12.37 -3.03
N PHE A 118 -6.27 -12.40 -2.78
CA PHE A 118 -5.63 -13.48 -2.03
C PHE A 118 -6.08 -13.54 -0.56
N GLU A 119 -6.47 -12.41 0.01
CA GLU A 119 -6.91 -12.26 1.39
C GLU A 119 -8.42 -12.37 1.55
N ARG A 120 -9.18 -12.05 0.50
CA ARG A 120 -10.63 -12.27 0.42
C ARG A 120 -10.98 -13.73 0.24
N ASN A 121 -10.12 -14.50 -0.41
CA ASN A 121 -10.25 -15.95 -0.49
C ASN A 121 -10.01 -16.65 0.86
N SER A 122 -9.40 -15.96 1.85
CA SER A 122 -9.16 -16.47 3.20
C SER A 122 -10.01 -15.77 4.29
N SER A 123 -10.59 -14.60 4.03
CA SER A 123 -11.41 -13.84 4.98
C SER A 123 -12.53 -13.02 4.31
N VAL A 124 -13.69 -12.90 4.97
CA VAL A 124 -14.89 -12.15 4.48
C VAL A 124 -14.72 -10.62 4.66
N ASP A 125 -13.59 -10.16 5.19
CA ASP A 125 -13.46 -8.79 5.65
C ASP A 125 -13.05 -7.83 4.54
N LYS A 126 -14.05 -7.19 3.92
CA LYS A 126 -13.83 -6.11 2.93
C LYS A 126 -13.24 -4.84 3.54
N THR A 127 -13.14 -4.75 4.87
CA THR A 127 -12.60 -3.58 5.58
C THR A 127 -11.10 -3.62 5.77
N ILE A 128 -10.44 -4.72 5.39
CA ILE A 128 -8.98 -4.81 5.47
C ILE A 128 -8.33 -3.67 4.67
N GLU A 129 -7.26 -3.12 5.23
CA GLU A 129 -6.53 -1.98 4.68
C GLU A 129 -5.19 -2.45 4.12
N LEU A 130 -4.68 -1.75 3.10
CA LEU A 130 -3.45 -2.10 2.40
C LEU A 130 -2.26 -2.18 3.37
N GLU A 131 -2.14 -1.24 4.31
CA GLU A 131 -1.08 -1.27 5.32
C GLU A 131 -1.09 -2.55 6.16
N ILE A 132 -2.27 -3.13 6.43
CA ILE A 132 -2.38 -4.40 7.16
C ILE A 132 -1.91 -5.56 6.30
N LEU A 133 -2.20 -5.54 4.99
CA LEU A 133 -1.71 -6.55 4.06
C LEU A 133 -0.18 -6.52 3.96
N VAL A 134 0.38 -5.33 3.77
CA VAL A 134 1.84 -5.15 3.67
C VAL A 134 2.53 -5.48 5.00
N ALA A 135 1.91 -5.17 6.13
CA ALA A 135 2.41 -5.57 7.45
C ALA A 135 2.41 -7.09 7.65
N ARG A 136 1.35 -7.80 7.26
CA ARG A 136 1.29 -9.27 7.33
C ARG A 136 2.36 -9.90 6.47
N LEU A 137 2.57 -9.36 5.27
CA LEU A 137 3.62 -9.78 4.35
C LEU A 137 5.01 -9.57 4.96
N THR A 138 5.25 -8.39 5.54
CA THR A 138 6.48 -8.06 6.26
C THR A 138 6.74 -9.07 7.38
N GLN A 139 5.75 -9.35 8.21
CA GLN A 139 5.86 -10.31 9.31
C GLN A 139 6.16 -11.73 8.82
N HIS A 140 5.54 -12.16 7.73
CA HIS A 140 5.77 -13.48 7.13
C HIS A 140 7.26 -13.67 6.78
N TYR A 141 7.86 -12.68 6.10
CA TYR A 141 9.24 -12.78 5.64
C TYR A 141 10.26 -12.52 6.74
N LYS A 142 10.02 -11.57 7.64
CA LYS A 142 10.90 -11.36 8.81
C LYS A 142 10.95 -12.57 9.75
N GLN A 143 9.87 -13.32 9.90
CA GLN A 143 9.86 -14.54 10.72
C GLN A 143 10.61 -15.72 10.09
N LYS A 144 10.68 -15.79 8.76
CA LYS A 144 11.48 -16.79 8.05
C LYS A 144 12.98 -16.52 8.20
N ASP A 145 13.37 -15.25 8.22
CA ASP A 145 14.78 -14.84 8.27
C ASP A 145 15.45 -15.18 9.62
N VAL A 146 14.71 -15.12 10.73
CA VAL A 146 15.21 -15.46 12.09
C VAL A 146 15.44 -16.97 12.29
N ARG A 147 15.01 -17.84 11.35
CA ARG A 147 15.06 -19.31 11.50
C ARG A 147 16.15 -20.01 10.67
N ASN A 148 16.99 -19.24 9.98
CA ASN A 148 18.17 -19.72 9.28
C ASN A 148 19.45 -19.45 10.09
#